data_AF-A0A934B920-F1
#
_entry.id   AF-A0A934B920-F1
#
_cell.length_a   1.000
_cell.length_b   1.000
_cell.length_c   1.000
_cell.angle_alpha   90.00
_cell.angle_beta   90.00
_cell.angle_gamma   90.00
#
_symmetry.space_group_name_H-M   'P 1'
#
loop_
_entity.id
_entity.type
_entity.pdbx_description
1 polymer ?
#
loop_
_entity_poly.entity_id
_entity_poly.type
_entity_poly.pdbx_seq_one_letter_code
_entity_poly.pdbx_strand_id
1 'polypeptide(L)'
;TREDGVGGNGQRIVRDALSLRDSVVLGAVRHRAIDSTLQFEGPVDFSGSHFKEGVDLSRSVFHKPVEFSRAIFEKEAYFVQGQFTMPVGCRETKFGPSTRFHQSTFRGLVDCTSALFDGMAEFLEVTFEQPAVFERSRFGLGTGFSGSRFKARVSFSEAIFSRETFFGFAAFESDAVFAGAQFLGSADFSHAEFRQQDDLAKARFDQPPIFDQTKRLESAQPGGLLQTSNGQYALTAIFLIVAALLVAYAAKLK
;
A
#
# COMPACT_ATOMS: atom_id res chain seq x y z
N THR A 1 -9.54 -4.11 -30.17
CA THR A 1 -10.07 -2.75 -30.37
C THR A 1 -9.26 -2.06 -31.45
N ARG A 2 -9.89 -1.19 -32.23
CA ARG A 2 -9.32 -0.53 -33.42
C ARG A 2 -8.30 0.53 -32.96
N GLU A 3 -7.04 0.43 -33.38
CA GLU A 3 -6.02 1.47 -33.16
C GLU A 3 -6.30 2.62 -34.14
N ASP A 4 -7.08 3.62 -33.72
CA ASP A 4 -7.29 4.83 -34.52
C ASP A 4 -6.51 6.00 -33.91
N GLY A 5 -5.37 6.32 -34.53
CA GLY A 5 -4.69 7.61 -34.40
C GLY A 5 -3.35 7.59 -33.66
N VAL A 6 -2.26 7.69 -34.42
CA VAL A 6 -0.98 8.19 -33.89
C VAL A 6 -1.15 9.69 -33.68
N GLY A 7 -1.51 10.11 -32.47
CA GLY A 7 -1.41 11.51 -32.06
C GLY A 7 0.06 11.92 -32.11
N GLY A 8 0.36 13.06 -32.76
CA GLY A 8 1.71 13.51 -33.15
C GLY A 8 2.71 13.83 -32.03
N ASN A 9 2.64 13.17 -30.88
CA ASN A 9 3.50 13.41 -29.71
C ASN A 9 4.00 12.11 -29.04
N GLY A 10 4.01 10.98 -29.73
CA GLY A 10 4.37 9.70 -29.12
C GLY A 10 3.38 9.30 -28.02
N GLN A 11 2.09 9.54 -28.24
CA GLN A 11 1.02 9.10 -27.34
C GLN A 11 0.06 8.21 -28.13
N ARG A 12 -0.21 7.01 -27.60
CA ARG A 12 -1.24 6.10 -28.13
C ARG A 12 -2.46 6.20 -27.24
N ILE A 13 -3.65 6.31 -27.82
CA ILE A 13 -4.89 6.50 -27.06
C ILE A 13 -5.84 5.35 -27.37
N VAL A 14 -6.33 4.69 -26.33
CA VAL A 14 -7.44 3.74 -26.36
C VAL A 14 -8.65 4.47 -25.79
N ARG A 15 -9.52 4.96 -26.70
CA ARG A 15 -10.67 5.80 -26.34
C ARG A 15 -11.80 5.02 -25.69
N ASP A 16 -12.13 3.88 -26.30
CA ASP A 16 -13.22 3.02 -25.83
C ASP A 16 -12.77 2.11 -24.69
N ALA A 17 -13.76 1.50 -24.03
CA ALA A 17 -13.50 0.47 -23.03
C ALA A 17 -12.68 -0.69 -23.63
N LEU A 18 -11.62 -1.10 -22.92
CA LEU A 18 -10.94 -2.36 -23.17
C LEU A 18 -11.49 -3.40 -22.20
N SER A 19 -12.49 -4.16 -22.64
CA SER A 19 -13.15 -5.17 -21.82
C SER A 19 -12.93 -6.57 -22.37
N LEU A 20 -12.29 -7.42 -21.55
CA LEU A 20 -12.14 -8.85 -21.73
C LEU A 20 -12.62 -9.48 -20.42
N ARG A 21 -13.93 -9.65 -20.25
CA ARG A 21 -14.51 -10.28 -19.05
C ARG A 21 -14.72 -11.77 -19.26
N ASP A 22 -14.48 -12.56 -18.22
CA ASP A 22 -14.74 -14.00 -18.20
C ASP A 22 -14.20 -14.72 -19.46
N SER A 23 -13.04 -14.29 -19.94
CA SER A 23 -12.48 -14.64 -21.24
C SER A 23 -11.14 -15.36 -21.12
N VAL A 24 -10.81 -16.21 -22.11
CA VAL A 24 -9.47 -16.77 -22.24
C VAL A 24 -8.71 -16.02 -23.32
N VAL A 25 -7.60 -15.38 -22.93
CA VAL A 25 -6.75 -14.59 -23.82
C VAL A 25 -5.49 -15.40 -24.13
N LEU A 26 -5.42 -15.90 -25.37
CA LEU A 26 -4.33 -16.79 -25.82
C LEU A 26 -3.06 -16.04 -26.23
N GLY A 27 -3.19 -14.77 -26.64
CA GLY A 27 -2.09 -13.93 -27.08
C GLY A 27 -1.60 -12.99 -25.99
N ALA A 28 -0.36 -12.52 -26.12
CA ALA A 28 0.18 -11.52 -25.21
C ALA A 28 -0.55 -10.17 -25.38
N VAL A 29 -0.82 -9.48 -24.27
CA VAL A 29 -1.37 -8.11 -24.28
C VAL A 29 -0.24 -7.16 -23.97
N ARG A 30 0.37 -6.57 -25.00
CA ARG A 30 1.53 -5.69 -24.85
C ARG A 30 1.41 -4.51 -25.80
N HIS A 31 1.86 -3.34 -25.39
CA HIS A 31 2.11 -2.24 -26.33
C HIS A 31 3.59 -2.16 -26.67
N ARG A 32 3.92 -1.99 -27.95
CA ARG A 32 5.28 -2.17 -28.49
C ARG A 32 6.11 -0.88 -28.52
N ALA A 33 5.58 0.20 -27.97
CA ALA A 33 6.17 1.50 -28.18
C ALA A 33 7.14 1.84 -27.05
N ILE A 34 8.43 1.94 -27.41
CA ILE A 34 9.53 2.08 -26.48
C ILE A 34 9.59 3.51 -25.90
N ASP A 35 9.08 4.53 -26.59
CA ASP A 35 9.16 5.92 -26.14
C ASP A 35 7.79 6.61 -26.05
N SER A 36 6.71 5.82 -25.94
CA SER A 36 5.35 6.35 -25.93
C SER A 36 4.59 5.96 -24.68
N THR A 37 3.80 6.89 -24.16
CA THR A 37 2.78 6.60 -23.15
C THR A 37 1.53 6.05 -23.82
N LEU A 38 0.95 4.99 -23.27
CA LEU A 38 -0.36 4.48 -23.66
C LEU A 38 -1.44 5.06 -22.75
N GLN A 39 -2.43 5.76 -23.30
CA GLN A 39 -3.52 6.34 -22.52
C GLN A 39 -4.80 5.55 -22.74
N PHE A 40 -5.40 5.08 -21.66
CA PHE A 40 -6.74 4.50 -21.65
C PHE A 40 -7.72 5.57 -21.18
N GLU A 41 -8.48 6.15 -22.11
CA GLU A 41 -9.57 7.08 -21.79
C GLU A 41 -10.85 6.34 -21.39
N GLY A 42 -11.01 5.10 -21.85
CA GLY A 42 -12.06 4.16 -21.44
C GLY A 42 -11.64 3.26 -20.28
N PRO A 43 -12.59 2.60 -19.59
CA PRO A 43 -12.28 1.64 -18.53
C PRO A 43 -11.56 0.41 -19.08
N VAL A 44 -10.72 -0.20 -18.25
CA VAL A 44 -10.05 -1.47 -18.56
C VAL A 44 -10.61 -2.52 -17.63
N ASP A 45 -11.17 -3.59 -18.20
CA ASP A 45 -11.85 -4.61 -17.43
C ASP A 45 -11.45 -6.00 -17.89
N PHE A 46 -10.68 -6.67 -17.04
CA PHE A 46 -10.20 -8.03 -17.20
C PHE A 46 -10.80 -8.98 -16.15
N SER A 47 -11.91 -8.61 -15.51
CA SER A 47 -12.51 -9.43 -14.45
C SER A 47 -12.83 -10.85 -14.94
N GLY A 48 -12.47 -11.84 -14.11
CA GLY A 48 -12.70 -13.27 -14.40
C GLY A 48 -11.89 -13.85 -15.57
N SER A 49 -11.01 -13.07 -16.20
CA SER A 49 -10.30 -13.51 -17.41
C SER A 49 -8.99 -14.23 -17.14
N HIS A 50 -8.61 -15.09 -18.08
CA HIS A 50 -7.44 -15.94 -18.03
C HIS A 50 -6.47 -15.60 -19.16
N PHE A 51 -5.34 -15.01 -18.82
CA PHE A 51 -4.26 -14.67 -19.74
C PHE A 51 -3.21 -15.78 -19.77
N LYS A 52 -3.09 -16.45 -20.93
CA LYS A 52 -2.13 -17.54 -21.17
C LYS A 52 -0.72 -17.03 -21.48
N GLU A 53 -0.65 -15.81 -21.97
CA GLU A 53 0.60 -15.12 -22.30
C GLU A 53 0.73 -13.84 -21.49
N GLY A 54 1.94 -13.27 -21.47
CA GLY A 54 2.24 -12.11 -20.64
C GLY A 54 1.43 -10.87 -20.99
N VAL A 55 1.11 -10.09 -19.95
CA VAL A 55 0.46 -8.79 -20.05
C VAL A 55 1.48 -7.71 -19.66
N ASP A 56 1.76 -6.80 -20.57
CA ASP A 56 2.63 -5.64 -20.33
C ASP A 56 1.91 -4.35 -20.75
N LEU A 57 1.41 -3.66 -19.74
CA LEU A 57 0.80 -2.34 -19.84
C LEU A 57 1.64 -1.29 -19.09
N SER A 58 2.95 -1.53 -18.98
CA SER A 58 3.89 -0.57 -18.37
C SER A 58 3.84 0.79 -19.08
N ARG A 59 4.05 1.90 -18.37
CA ARG A 59 4.02 3.28 -18.91
C ARG A 59 2.66 3.63 -19.52
N SER A 60 1.61 3.11 -18.93
CA SER A 60 0.23 3.46 -19.29
C SER A 60 -0.39 4.41 -18.28
N VAL A 61 -1.27 5.28 -18.76
CA VAL A 61 -2.14 6.12 -17.95
C VAL A 61 -3.57 5.60 -18.10
N PHE A 62 -4.18 5.24 -16.97
CA PHE A 62 -5.56 4.76 -16.91
C PHE A 62 -6.43 5.85 -16.30
N HIS A 63 -7.26 6.48 -17.13
CA HIS A 63 -8.12 7.60 -16.72
C HIS A 63 -9.44 7.14 -16.10
N LYS A 64 -9.76 5.84 -16.24
CA LYS A 64 -10.99 5.19 -15.77
C LYS A 64 -10.62 3.98 -14.91
N PRO A 65 -11.58 3.40 -14.16
CA PRO A 65 -11.31 2.25 -13.32
C PRO A 65 -10.66 1.10 -14.08
N VAL A 66 -9.80 0.37 -13.38
CA VAL A 66 -9.13 -0.84 -13.89
C VAL A 66 -9.56 -2.01 -13.01
N GLU A 67 -10.04 -3.08 -13.63
CA GLU A 67 -10.58 -4.23 -12.91
C GLU A 67 -9.89 -5.54 -13.33
N PHE A 68 -9.33 -6.24 -12.35
CA PHE A 68 -8.64 -7.53 -12.50
C PHE A 68 -9.24 -8.62 -11.62
N SER A 69 -10.32 -8.35 -10.87
CA SER A 69 -10.85 -9.28 -9.88
C SER A 69 -11.15 -10.64 -10.49
N ARG A 70 -10.70 -11.70 -9.84
CA ARG A 70 -10.76 -13.11 -10.30
C ARG A 70 -10.02 -13.39 -11.62
N ALA A 71 -9.19 -12.48 -12.11
CA ALA A 71 -8.34 -12.74 -13.27
C ALA A 71 -7.19 -13.70 -12.91
N ILE A 72 -6.70 -14.41 -13.91
CA ILE A 72 -5.54 -15.31 -13.83
C ILE A 72 -4.51 -14.87 -14.87
N PHE A 73 -3.34 -14.44 -14.42
CA PHE A 73 -2.17 -14.17 -15.26
C PHE A 73 -1.21 -15.35 -15.12
N GLU A 74 -1.09 -16.22 -16.14
CA GLU A 74 -0.20 -17.40 -16.05
C GLU A 74 1.29 -17.02 -16.13
N LYS A 75 1.60 -15.89 -16.77
CA LYS A 75 2.97 -15.39 -16.97
C LYS A 75 3.16 -14.03 -16.33
N GLU A 76 4.03 -13.20 -16.89
CA GLU A 76 4.27 -11.86 -16.40
C GLU A 76 3.05 -10.93 -16.50
N ALA A 77 2.85 -10.10 -15.47
CA ALA A 77 1.89 -9.00 -15.46
C ALA A 77 2.61 -7.70 -15.06
N TYR A 78 2.91 -6.86 -16.04
CA TYR A 78 3.71 -5.65 -15.87
C TYR A 78 2.88 -4.39 -16.06
N PHE A 79 3.00 -3.51 -15.07
CA PHE A 79 2.38 -2.19 -15.01
C PHE A 79 3.39 -1.14 -14.56
N VAL A 80 4.69 -1.35 -14.85
CA VAL A 80 5.79 -0.48 -14.41
C VAL A 80 5.56 0.94 -14.89
N GLN A 81 5.78 1.94 -14.03
CA GLN A 81 5.50 3.36 -14.31
C GLN A 81 4.05 3.63 -14.74
N GLY A 82 3.10 2.81 -14.26
CA GLY A 82 1.68 2.98 -14.49
C GLY A 82 1.09 4.15 -13.70
N GLN A 83 0.11 4.82 -14.27
CA GLN A 83 -0.60 5.94 -13.65
C GLN A 83 -2.09 5.62 -13.59
N PHE A 84 -2.59 5.26 -12.41
CA PHE A 84 -3.98 4.87 -12.21
C PHE A 84 -4.73 6.01 -11.52
N THR A 85 -5.60 6.72 -12.25
CA THR A 85 -6.29 7.89 -11.70
C THR A 85 -7.57 7.55 -10.95
N MET A 86 -8.11 6.35 -11.19
CA MET A 86 -9.35 5.84 -10.61
C MET A 86 -9.07 4.50 -9.89
N PRO A 87 -10.04 3.95 -9.13
CA PRO A 87 -9.83 2.72 -8.38
C PRO A 87 -9.35 1.53 -9.22
N VAL A 88 -8.55 0.67 -8.60
CA VAL A 88 -8.05 -0.59 -9.17
C VAL A 88 -8.53 -1.76 -8.33
N GLY A 89 -9.30 -2.64 -8.94
CA GLY A 89 -9.76 -3.90 -8.35
C GLY A 89 -8.86 -5.07 -8.77
N CYS A 90 -8.48 -5.90 -7.81
CA CYS A 90 -7.64 -7.10 -7.98
C CYS A 90 -8.02 -8.17 -6.95
N ARG A 91 -9.29 -8.20 -6.53
CA ARG A 91 -9.78 -9.16 -5.55
C ARG A 91 -9.69 -10.57 -6.11
N GLU A 92 -9.13 -11.50 -5.34
CA GLU A 92 -9.00 -12.90 -5.74
C GLU A 92 -8.25 -13.10 -7.09
N THR A 93 -7.45 -12.10 -7.51
CA THR A 93 -6.63 -12.21 -8.72
C THR A 93 -5.45 -13.14 -8.47
N LYS A 94 -5.16 -14.03 -9.42
CA LYS A 94 -3.95 -14.84 -9.43
C LYS A 94 -2.93 -14.23 -10.38
N PHE A 95 -1.86 -13.72 -9.81
CA PHE A 95 -0.68 -13.25 -10.50
C PHE A 95 0.36 -14.36 -10.60
N GLY A 96 0.90 -14.54 -11.79
CA GLY A 96 1.86 -15.59 -12.12
C GLY A 96 3.27 -15.35 -11.56
N PRO A 97 4.31 -15.85 -12.25
CA PRO A 97 5.67 -15.90 -11.70
C PRO A 97 6.35 -14.53 -11.51
N SER A 98 5.84 -13.46 -12.13
CA SER A 98 6.39 -12.11 -11.96
C SER A 98 5.30 -11.05 -12.15
N THR A 99 5.15 -10.16 -11.18
CA THR A 99 4.22 -9.02 -11.25
C THR A 99 4.91 -7.77 -10.78
N ARG A 100 4.81 -6.69 -11.56
CA ARG A 100 5.61 -5.48 -11.34
C ARG A 100 4.77 -4.22 -11.48
N PHE A 101 4.84 -3.39 -10.45
CA PHE A 101 4.26 -2.06 -10.38
C PHE A 101 5.33 -0.98 -10.13
N HIS A 102 6.62 -1.30 -10.27
CA HIS A 102 7.74 -0.38 -10.00
C HIS A 102 7.49 1.05 -10.52
N GLN A 103 7.66 2.07 -9.68
CA GLN A 103 7.46 3.50 -10.00
C GLN A 103 6.04 3.87 -10.44
N SER A 104 5.04 3.05 -10.13
CA SER A 104 3.64 3.37 -10.43
C SER A 104 3.03 4.31 -9.40
N THR A 105 1.95 4.98 -9.79
CA THR A 105 1.15 5.83 -8.91
C THR A 105 -0.32 5.41 -8.98
N PHE A 106 -0.88 5.07 -7.83
CA PHE A 106 -2.30 4.80 -7.63
C PHE A 106 -2.95 6.00 -6.94
N ARG A 107 -3.73 6.77 -7.70
CA ARG A 107 -4.50 7.91 -7.18
C ARG A 107 -5.91 7.53 -6.70
N GLY A 108 -6.37 6.34 -7.07
CA GLY A 108 -7.60 5.73 -6.58
C GLY A 108 -7.33 4.60 -5.58
N LEU A 109 -8.39 4.15 -4.90
CA LEU A 109 -8.37 2.97 -4.01
C LEU A 109 -7.79 1.75 -4.75
N VAL A 110 -6.92 1.00 -4.10
CA VAL A 110 -6.47 -0.32 -4.57
C VAL A 110 -7.04 -1.40 -3.67
N ASP A 111 -7.69 -2.40 -4.26
CA ASP A 111 -8.26 -3.52 -3.51
C ASP A 111 -7.87 -4.86 -4.13
N CYS A 112 -6.81 -5.45 -3.56
CA CYS A 112 -6.29 -6.78 -3.86
C CYS A 112 -6.61 -7.78 -2.75
N THR A 113 -7.78 -7.66 -2.11
CA THR A 113 -8.20 -8.60 -1.06
C THR A 113 -8.17 -10.03 -1.59
N SER A 114 -7.51 -10.94 -0.87
CA SER A 114 -7.34 -12.35 -1.26
C SER A 114 -6.63 -12.59 -2.61
N ALA A 115 -5.86 -11.61 -3.11
CA ALA A 115 -5.02 -11.82 -4.28
C ALA A 115 -3.89 -12.82 -3.98
N LEU A 116 -3.50 -13.59 -5.01
CA LEU A 116 -2.41 -14.56 -4.96
C LEU A 116 -1.29 -14.09 -5.88
N PHE A 117 -0.15 -13.77 -5.29
CA PHE A 117 1.09 -13.48 -6.01
C PHE A 117 1.98 -14.71 -5.92
N ASP A 118 1.84 -15.65 -6.86
CA ASP A 118 2.54 -16.95 -6.81
C ASP A 118 4.05 -16.78 -7.00
N GLY A 119 4.47 -15.73 -7.72
CA GLY A 119 5.86 -15.41 -8.00
C GLY A 119 6.43 -14.22 -7.21
N MET A 120 7.37 -13.52 -7.86
CA MET A 120 7.92 -12.25 -7.34
C MET A 120 6.91 -11.13 -7.58
N ALA A 121 6.57 -10.39 -6.52
CA ALA A 121 5.71 -9.21 -6.60
C ALA A 121 6.51 -7.94 -6.25
N GLU A 122 6.68 -7.05 -7.22
CA GLU A 122 7.46 -5.83 -7.06
C GLU A 122 6.56 -4.59 -7.02
N PHE A 123 6.49 -3.99 -5.83
CA PHE A 123 5.93 -2.68 -5.55
C PHE A 123 7.05 -1.73 -5.12
N LEU A 124 8.14 -1.66 -5.89
CA LEU A 124 9.26 -0.76 -5.58
C LEU A 124 8.91 0.68 -5.96
N GLU A 125 9.18 1.64 -5.09
CA GLU A 125 8.95 3.07 -5.36
C GLU A 125 7.52 3.40 -5.79
N VAL A 126 6.53 2.65 -5.31
CA VAL A 126 5.11 2.86 -5.66
C VAL A 126 4.50 3.91 -4.73
N THR A 127 3.70 4.81 -5.29
CA THR A 127 2.91 5.75 -4.50
C THR A 127 1.44 5.37 -4.49
N PHE A 128 0.89 5.12 -3.31
CA PHE A 128 -0.54 4.95 -3.08
C PHE A 128 -1.09 6.22 -2.42
N GLU A 129 -1.89 7.00 -3.15
CA GLU A 129 -2.47 8.26 -2.65
C GLU A 129 -3.79 8.05 -1.90
N GLN A 130 -4.47 6.94 -2.18
CA GLN A 130 -5.70 6.50 -1.55
C GLN A 130 -5.47 5.13 -0.89
N PRO A 131 -6.42 4.61 -0.08
CA PRO A 131 -6.17 3.39 0.67
C PRO A 131 -5.78 2.22 -0.23
N ALA A 132 -4.90 1.36 0.28
CA ALA A 132 -4.45 0.15 -0.41
C ALA A 132 -4.75 -1.06 0.48
N VAL A 133 -5.48 -2.03 -0.08
CA VAL A 133 -5.97 -3.20 0.64
C VAL A 133 -5.37 -4.46 0.05
N PHE A 134 -4.53 -5.13 0.83
CA PHE A 134 -3.89 -6.42 0.54
C PHE A 134 -4.33 -7.46 1.60
N GLU A 135 -5.53 -7.31 2.14
CA GLU A 135 -6.02 -8.18 3.21
C GLU A 135 -6.17 -9.62 2.72
N ARG A 136 -5.72 -10.59 3.51
CA ARG A 136 -5.73 -12.02 3.18
C ARG A 136 -5.02 -12.37 1.86
N SER A 137 -4.18 -11.48 1.31
CA SER A 137 -3.39 -11.78 0.12
C SER A 137 -2.20 -12.69 0.45
N ARG A 138 -1.72 -13.45 -0.53
CA ARG A 138 -0.54 -14.30 -0.37
C ARG A 138 0.58 -13.87 -1.32
N PHE A 139 1.78 -13.67 -0.78
CA PHE A 139 3.02 -13.47 -1.53
C PHE A 139 3.88 -14.74 -1.43
N GLY A 140 4.12 -15.40 -2.56
CA GLY A 140 4.62 -16.78 -2.64
C GLY A 140 6.14 -16.94 -2.65
N LEU A 141 6.87 -16.16 -3.44
CA LEU A 141 8.33 -16.30 -3.59
C LEU A 141 9.15 -15.15 -3.02
N GLY A 142 8.62 -13.93 -3.00
CA GLY A 142 9.28 -12.75 -2.45
C GLY A 142 8.52 -11.50 -2.87
N THR A 143 8.51 -10.48 -2.01
CA THR A 143 7.82 -9.22 -2.32
C THR A 143 8.61 -8.01 -1.85
N GLY A 144 8.62 -6.96 -2.66
CA GLY A 144 9.33 -5.73 -2.35
C GLY A 144 8.39 -4.53 -2.39
N PHE A 145 8.31 -3.81 -1.28
CA PHE A 145 7.67 -2.50 -1.13
C PHE A 145 8.71 -1.39 -0.89
N SER A 146 9.99 -1.67 -1.07
CA SER A 146 11.05 -0.72 -0.76
C SER A 146 10.89 0.60 -1.50
N GLY A 147 11.09 1.71 -0.78
CA GLY A 147 10.89 3.08 -1.29
C GLY A 147 9.43 3.47 -1.57
N SER A 148 8.45 2.58 -1.34
CA SER A 148 7.04 2.92 -1.55
C SER A 148 6.51 3.92 -0.54
N ARG A 149 5.50 4.69 -0.95
CA ARG A 149 4.82 5.70 -0.14
C ARG A 149 3.33 5.38 -0.06
N PHE A 150 2.87 5.08 1.14
CA PHE A 150 1.46 4.90 1.47
C PHE A 150 0.95 6.20 2.11
N LYS A 151 0.39 7.10 1.30
CA LYS A 151 -0.12 8.39 1.79
C LYS A 151 -1.42 8.25 2.59
N ALA A 152 -2.18 7.21 2.30
CA ALA A 152 -3.41 6.83 2.99
C ALA A 152 -3.25 5.43 3.62
N ARG A 153 -4.26 5.01 4.39
CA ARG A 153 -4.24 3.74 5.13
C ARG A 153 -3.88 2.56 4.22
N VAL A 154 -2.93 1.74 4.66
CA VAL A 154 -2.63 0.45 4.03
C VAL A 154 -3.01 -0.69 4.98
N SER A 155 -3.58 -1.76 4.43
CA SER A 155 -3.92 -2.96 5.20
C SER A 155 -3.34 -4.20 4.56
N PHE A 156 -2.48 -4.89 5.31
CA PHE A 156 -1.96 -6.23 5.06
C PHE A 156 -2.56 -7.23 6.05
N SER A 157 -3.74 -6.93 6.62
CA SER A 157 -4.34 -7.80 7.65
C SER A 157 -4.52 -9.21 7.12
N GLU A 158 -4.09 -10.20 7.91
CA GLU A 158 -4.11 -11.62 7.54
C GLU A 158 -3.36 -11.98 6.25
N ALA A 159 -2.51 -11.09 5.72
CA ALA A 159 -1.68 -11.40 4.55
C ALA A 159 -0.57 -12.39 4.91
N ILE A 160 -0.20 -13.25 3.96
CA ILE A 160 0.85 -14.26 4.12
C ILE A 160 2.02 -13.92 3.21
N PHE A 161 3.16 -13.62 3.82
CA PHE A 161 4.44 -13.39 3.17
C PHE A 161 5.31 -14.64 3.33
N SER A 162 5.36 -15.47 2.29
CA SER A 162 5.96 -16.82 2.38
C SER A 162 7.49 -16.82 2.42
N ARG A 163 8.09 -15.71 2.00
CA ARG A 163 9.54 -15.54 1.75
C ARG A 163 9.96 -14.11 2.10
N GLU A 164 11.17 -13.73 1.71
CA GLU A 164 11.74 -12.43 1.99
C GLU A 164 10.80 -11.29 1.58
N THR A 165 10.62 -10.35 2.50
CA THR A 165 9.76 -9.18 2.32
C THR A 165 10.51 -7.92 2.68
N PHE A 166 10.57 -6.97 1.76
CA PHE A 166 11.35 -5.75 1.92
C PHE A 166 10.45 -4.52 1.93
N PHE A 167 10.43 -3.81 3.06
CA PHE A 167 9.83 -2.48 3.25
C PHE A 167 10.90 -1.41 3.46
N GLY A 168 12.13 -1.66 3.01
CA GLY A 168 13.25 -0.74 3.22
C GLY A 168 12.95 0.65 2.63
N PHE A 169 13.16 1.72 3.39
CA PHE A 169 12.82 3.10 2.99
C PHE A 169 11.33 3.34 2.66
N ALA A 170 10.41 2.42 3.00
CA ALA A 170 8.99 2.65 2.81
C ALA A 170 8.47 3.73 3.77
N ALA A 171 7.60 4.61 3.29
CA ALA A 171 6.95 5.63 4.09
C ALA A 171 5.45 5.32 4.25
N PHE A 172 5.04 5.01 5.47
CA PHE A 172 3.65 4.87 5.89
C PHE A 172 3.20 6.20 6.48
N GLU A 173 2.58 7.06 5.67
CA GLU A 173 2.18 8.41 6.08
C GLU A 173 0.82 8.44 6.80
N SER A 174 0.09 7.33 6.78
CA SER A 174 -1.16 7.06 7.49
C SER A 174 -1.10 5.70 8.19
N ASP A 175 -2.21 5.22 8.75
CA ASP A 175 -2.26 3.98 9.52
C ASP A 175 -1.84 2.77 8.67
N ALA A 176 -0.99 1.92 9.24
CA ALA A 176 -0.51 0.70 8.60
C ALA A 176 -0.93 -0.54 9.40
N VAL A 177 -1.80 -1.35 8.82
CA VAL A 177 -2.40 -2.50 9.51
C VAL A 177 -1.75 -3.80 9.06
N PHE A 178 -1.24 -4.55 10.03
CA PHE A 178 -0.59 -5.86 9.87
C PHE A 178 -1.22 -6.91 10.80
N ALA A 179 -2.31 -6.61 11.50
CA ALA A 179 -3.00 -7.56 12.36
C ALA A 179 -3.24 -8.92 11.67
N GLY A 180 -2.70 -9.98 12.27
CA GLY A 180 -2.82 -11.35 11.73
C GLY A 180 -1.94 -11.66 10.52
N ALA A 181 -1.17 -10.70 10.01
CA ALA A 181 -0.21 -10.95 8.94
C ALA A 181 0.87 -11.94 9.39
N GLN A 182 1.38 -12.75 8.46
CA GLN A 182 2.38 -13.77 8.74
C GLN A 182 3.59 -13.58 7.82
N PHE A 183 4.75 -13.34 8.42
CA PHE A 183 6.04 -13.28 7.74
C PHE A 183 6.81 -14.57 8.01
N LEU A 184 6.82 -15.47 7.01
CA LEU A 184 7.47 -16.78 7.10
C LEU A 184 8.95 -16.73 6.71
N GLY A 185 9.34 -15.74 5.88
CA GLY A 185 10.72 -15.38 5.59
C GLY A 185 11.19 -14.18 6.41
N SER A 186 12.36 -13.64 6.06
CA SER A 186 12.84 -12.39 6.66
C SER A 186 11.93 -11.21 6.27
N ALA A 187 11.72 -10.30 7.21
CA ALA A 187 10.97 -9.06 7.00
C ALA A 187 11.86 -7.87 7.35
N ASP A 188 12.20 -7.08 6.35
CA ASP A 188 13.12 -5.96 6.47
C ASP A 188 12.37 -4.62 6.40
N PHE A 189 12.39 -3.86 7.48
CA PHE A 189 11.83 -2.51 7.59
C PHE A 189 12.92 -1.44 7.74
N SER A 190 14.17 -1.74 7.36
CA SER A 190 15.29 -0.81 7.52
C SER A 190 14.99 0.55 6.88
N HIS A 191 15.20 1.64 7.62
CA HIS A 191 14.89 3.01 7.22
C HIS A 191 13.40 3.29 6.89
N ALA A 192 12.47 2.40 7.22
CA ALA A 192 11.05 2.68 7.06
C ALA A 192 10.59 3.79 8.01
N GLU A 193 9.60 4.56 7.59
CA GLU A 193 8.96 5.61 8.39
C GLU A 193 7.48 5.31 8.62
N PHE A 194 7.06 5.14 9.88
CA PHE A 194 5.66 5.10 10.28
C PHE A 194 5.28 6.43 10.91
N ARG A 195 4.49 7.24 10.20
CA ARG A 195 4.11 8.60 10.64
C ARG A 195 2.82 8.63 11.46
N GLN A 196 2.05 7.54 11.44
CA GLN A 196 0.85 7.32 12.24
C GLN A 196 0.93 5.95 12.93
N GLN A 197 -0.20 5.43 13.40
CA GLN A 197 -0.23 4.17 14.12
C GLN A 197 0.05 2.98 13.20
N ASP A 198 0.85 2.04 13.70
CA ASP A 198 0.99 0.71 13.12
C ASP A 198 0.70 -0.36 14.17
N ASP A 199 0.31 -1.55 13.73
CA ASP A 199 0.10 -2.69 14.62
C ASP A 199 0.93 -3.92 14.24
N LEU A 200 2.17 -3.69 13.81
CA LEU A 200 3.13 -4.77 13.50
C LEU A 200 3.31 -5.76 14.66
N ALA A 201 3.13 -5.33 15.91
CA ALA A 201 3.16 -6.21 17.08
C ALA A 201 2.06 -7.29 17.09
N LYS A 202 1.02 -7.14 16.27
CA LYS A 202 -0.06 -8.12 16.06
C LYS A 202 0.19 -9.03 14.84
N ALA A 203 1.32 -8.88 14.16
CA ALA A 203 1.76 -9.80 13.12
C ALA A 203 2.61 -10.93 13.72
N ARG A 204 2.64 -12.06 13.03
CA ARG A 204 3.54 -13.18 13.33
C ARG A 204 4.79 -13.07 12.45
N PHE A 205 5.95 -13.22 13.07
CA PHE A 205 7.24 -13.29 12.39
C PHE A 205 7.95 -14.60 12.76
N ASP A 206 8.31 -15.41 11.76
CA ASP A 206 9.07 -16.66 11.98
C ASP A 206 10.57 -16.42 12.10
N GLN A 207 11.03 -15.25 11.69
CA GLN A 207 12.38 -14.73 11.92
C GLN A 207 12.28 -13.33 12.52
N PRO A 208 13.23 -12.88 13.36
CA PRO A 208 13.21 -11.53 13.90
C PRO A 208 13.13 -10.47 12.77
N PRO A 209 12.15 -9.55 12.82
CA PRO A 209 12.09 -8.45 11.86
C PRO A 209 13.26 -7.48 12.04
N ILE A 210 13.74 -6.92 10.93
CA ILE A 210 14.85 -5.95 10.92
C ILE A 210 14.25 -4.54 10.94
N PHE A 211 14.65 -3.72 11.90
CA PHE A 211 14.16 -2.34 12.10
C PHE A 211 15.28 -1.30 12.11
N ASP A 212 16.39 -1.57 11.43
CA ASP A 212 17.56 -0.69 11.43
C ASP A 212 17.19 0.71 10.95
N GLN A 213 17.40 1.73 11.79
CA GLN A 213 17.03 3.13 11.50
C GLN A 213 15.54 3.34 11.15
N THR A 214 14.65 2.42 11.54
CA THR A 214 13.19 2.63 11.43
C THR A 214 12.77 3.81 12.31
N LYS A 215 11.92 4.69 11.78
CA LYS A 215 11.30 5.77 12.55
C LYS A 215 9.83 5.46 12.76
N ARG A 216 9.34 5.58 13.99
CA ARG A 216 7.91 5.60 14.30
C ARG A 216 7.58 6.92 14.97
N LEU A 217 6.36 7.43 14.77
CA LEU A 217 5.85 8.54 15.57
C LEU A 217 5.95 8.12 17.04
N GLU A 218 6.70 8.87 17.84
CA GLU A 218 6.71 8.65 19.29
C GLU A 218 5.27 8.78 19.78
N SER A 219 4.69 7.69 20.29
CA SER A 219 3.45 7.78 21.03
C SER A 219 3.71 8.75 22.18
N ALA A 220 3.03 9.90 22.20
CA ALA A 220 3.02 10.76 23.37
C ALA A 220 2.53 9.90 24.54
N GLN A 221 3.44 9.45 25.41
CA GLN A 221 3.07 8.76 26.63
C GLN A 221 2.18 9.73 27.42
N PRO A 222 0.90 9.42 27.69
CA PRO A 222 0.16 10.17 28.69
C PRO A 222 0.64 9.67 30.05
N GLY A 223 1.83 10.08 30.50
CA GLY A 223 2.43 9.47 31.68
C GLY A 223 3.63 10.14 32.34
N GLY A 224 4.25 11.16 31.74
CA GLY A 224 5.52 11.68 32.25
C GLY A 224 5.49 12.35 33.64
N LEU A 225 4.34 12.87 34.08
CA LEU A 225 4.25 13.67 35.31
C LEU A 225 3.39 13.05 36.43
N LEU A 226 2.63 11.99 36.14
CA LEU A 226 1.69 11.40 37.11
C LEU A 226 2.18 10.08 37.73
N GLN A 227 3.21 9.44 37.18
CA GLN A 227 3.73 8.14 37.67
C GLN A 227 5.03 8.21 38.46
N THR A 228 5.68 9.37 38.56
CA THR A 228 6.79 9.55 39.49
C THR A 228 6.22 9.98 40.85
N SER A 229 6.70 9.41 41.97
CA SER A 229 6.19 9.83 43.29
C SER A 229 6.36 11.35 43.47
N ASN A 230 7.45 11.90 42.95
CA ASN A 230 7.74 13.34 42.88
C ASN A 230 6.67 14.15 42.11
N GLY A 231 6.11 13.61 41.03
CA GLY A 231 5.06 14.28 40.25
C GLY A 231 3.72 14.36 40.99
N GLN A 232 3.41 13.34 41.78
CA GLN A 232 2.22 13.32 42.65
C GLN A 232 2.35 14.32 43.82
N TYR A 233 3.57 14.50 44.36
CA TYR A 233 3.86 15.53 45.36
C TYR A 233 3.83 16.95 44.79
N ALA A 234 4.26 17.15 43.55
CA ALA A 234 4.19 18.45 42.88
C ALA A 234 2.73 18.91 42.67
N LEU A 235 1.84 18.01 42.25
CA LEU A 235 0.41 18.29 42.08
C LEU A 235 -0.28 18.62 43.40
N THR A 236 -0.03 17.84 44.45
CA THR A 236 -0.61 18.10 45.78
C THR A 236 -0.13 19.43 46.36
N ALA A 237 1.14 19.78 46.17
CA ALA A 237 1.66 21.10 46.55
C ALA A 237 0.98 22.25 45.78
N ILE A 238 0.76 22.11 44.47
CA ILE A 238 0.05 23.09 43.65
C ILE A 238 -1.40 23.27 44.15
N PHE A 239 -2.12 22.18 44.41
CA PHE A 239 -3.48 22.25 44.95
C PHE A 239 -3.55 22.94 46.31
N LEU A 240 -2.60 22.66 47.21
CA LEU A 240 -2.54 23.30 48.52
C LEU A 240 -2.23 24.81 48.41
N ILE A 241 -1.32 25.20 47.50
CA ILE A 241 -1.01 26.62 47.25
C ILE A 241 -2.25 27.35 46.71
N VAL A 242 -2.95 26.75 45.74
CA VAL A 242 -4.18 27.34 45.17
C VAL A 242 -5.28 27.44 46.22
N ALA A 243 -5.48 26.41 47.04
CA ALA A 243 -6.45 26.45 48.13
C ALA A 243 -6.12 27.53 49.16
N ALA A 244 -4.85 27.67 49.54
CA ALA A 244 -4.39 28.72 50.46
C ALA A 244 -4.61 30.13 49.88
N LEU A 245 -4.34 30.33 48.59
CA LEU A 245 -4.59 31.59 47.90
C LEU A 245 -6.08 31.93 47.82
N LEU A 246 -6.95 30.93 47.57
CA LEU A 246 -8.40 31.11 47.56
C LEU A 246 -8.94 31.47 48.94
N VAL A 247 -8.44 30.82 50.00
CA VAL A 247 -8.81 31.16 51.39
C VAL A 247 -8.36 32.57 51.75
N ALA A 248 -7.12 32.95 51.40
CA ALA A 248 -6.61 34.30 51.62
C ALA A 248 -7.39 35.36 50.84
N TYR A 249 -7.80 35.05 49.61
CA TYR A 249 -8.64 35.93 48.79
C TYR A 249 -10.04 36.09 49.39
N ALA A 250 -10.68 34.99 49.82
CA ALA A 250 -11.98 35.03 50.47
C ALA A 250 -11.95 35.78 51.83
N ALA A 251 -10.83 35.71 52.55
CA ALA A 251 -10.63 36.47 53.79
C ALA A 251 -10.43 37.98 53.55
N LYS A 252 -9.87 38.40 52.41
CA LYS A 252 -9.75 39.81 52.02
C LYS A 252 -11.04 40.44 51.47
N LEU A 253 -12.04 39.63 51.14
CA LEU A 253 -13.36 40.07 50.65
C LEU A 253 -14.38 40.32 51.77
N LYS A 254 -14.01 40.07 53.03
CA LYS A 254 -14.76 40.47 54.23
C LYS A 254 -14.18 41.75 54.81
#